data_AF-A0A7X5DWT6-F1
#
_entry.id   AF-A0A7X5DWT6-F1
#
_cell.length_a   1.000
_cell.length_b   1.000
_cell.length_c   1.000
_cell.angle_alpha   90.00
_cell.angle_beta   90.00
_cell.angle_gamma   90.00
#
_symmetry.space_group_name_H-M   'P 1'
#
loop_
_entity.id
_entity.type
_entity.pdbx_description
1 polymer ?
#
loop_
_entity_poly.entity_id
_entity_poly.type
_entity_poly.pdbx_seq_one_letter_code
_entity_poly.pdbx_strand_id
1 'polypeptide(L)'
;MALPQPKLYTTEDIYALPDGTRAELIDGQLYYMAPPNRRHQKLAGMLYRKIADYIDLNNGSCEPYIAPFAVFLNADNRNYVEPDISVICDHNKLTDKGCNGAPDWIIEIVSPGSRRTDYFTKLFKYRT
;
A
#
# COMPACT_ATOMS: atom_id res chain seq x y z
N MET A 1 2.74 -37.15 7.33
CA MET A 1 3.37 -36.31 6.29
C MET A 1 3.59 -34.93 6.89
N ALA A 2 4.79 -34.36 6.78
CA ALA A 2 5.00 -32.96 7.12
C ALA A 2 4.26 -32.08 6.10
N LEU A 3 3.52 -31.08 6.58
CA LEU A 3 2.90 -30.10 5.69
C LEU A 3 4.04 -29.34 4.97
N PRO A 4 3.91 -29.08 3.66
CA PRO A 4 4.87 -28.23 2.96
C PRO A 4 4.92 -26.86 3.64
N GLN A 5 6.12 -26.44 4.03
CA GLN A 5 6.35 -25.12 4.58
C GLN A 5 5.99 -24.08 3.50
N PRO A 6 5.17 -23.07 3.80
CA PRO A 6 4.86 -22.03 2.84
C PRO A 6 6.16 -21.32 2.43
N LYS A 7 6.36 -21.15 1.11
CA LYS A 7 7.49 -20.39 0.59
C LYS A 7 7.35 -18.94 1.09
N LEU A 8 8.40 -18.43 1.74
CA LEU A 8 8.49 -17.04 2.13
C LEU A 8 9.16 -16.25 1.00
N TYR A 9 8.51 -15.18 0.60
CA TYR A 9 8.98 -14.23 -0.41
C TYR A 9 9.52 -12.96 0.24
N THR A 10 10.32 -12.21 -0.50
CA THR A 10 10.88 -10.92 -0.08
C THR A 10 10.58 -9.82 -1.11
N THR A 11 10.94 -8.58 -0.79
CA THR A 11 10.83 -7.44 -1.72
C THR A 11 11.57 -7.68 -3.04
N GLU A 12 12.64 -8.47 -3.04
CA GLU A 12 13.35 -8.88 -4.26
C GLU A 12 12.45 -9.68 -5.20
N ASP A 13 11.55 -10.53 -4.66
CA ASP A 13 10.59 -11.27 -5.48
C ASP A 13 9.54 -10.36 -6.10
N ILE A 14 9.16 -9.26 -5.43
CA ILE A 14 8.27 -8.23 -6.00
C ILE A 14 8.92 -7.57 -7.22
N TYR A 15 10.19 -7.19 -7.11
CA TYR A 15 10.94 -6.57 -8.21
C TYR A 15 11.25 -7.53 -9.35
N ALA A 16 11.21 -8.83 -9.10
CA ALA A 16 11.40 -9.87 -10.12
C ALA A 16 10.10 -10.24 -10.86
N LEU A 17 8.95 -9.65 -10.50
CA LEU A 17 7.70 -9.92 -11.18
C LEU A 17 7.74 -9.46 -12.65
N PRO A 18 7.05 -10.17 -13.57
CA PRO A 18 6.96 -9.75 -14.96
C PRO A 18 6.33 -8.36 -15.10
N ASP A 19 6.78 -7.59 -16.10
CA ASP A 19 6.26 -6.26 -16.39
C ASP A 19 4.72 -6.23 -16.43
N GLY A 20 4.14 -5.22 -15.76
CA GLY A 20 2.69 -5.05 -15.65
C GLY A 20 2.03 -5.93 -14.58
N THR A 21 2.76 -6.83 -13.94
CA THR A 21 2.27 -7.61 -12.79
C THR A 21 2.47 -6.80 -11.51
N ARG A 22 1.43 -6.71 -10.69
CA ARG A 22 1.49 -6.07 -9.37
C ARG A 22 1.10 -7.07 -8.29
N ALA A 23 1.80 -7.01 -7.17
CA ALA A 23 1.47 -7.76 -5.98
C ALA A 23 1.85 -6.97 -4.74
N GLU A 24 1.19 -7.27 -3.63
CA GLU A 24 1.63 -6.88 -2.29
C GLU A 24 2.33 -8.08 -1.63
N LEU A 25 3.21 -7.79 -0.68
CA LEU A 25 3.90 -8.75 0.16
C LEU A 25 3.50 -8.50 1.61
N ILE A 26 2.83 -9.45 2.24
CA ILE A 26 2.41 -9.35 3.66
C ILE A 26 2.90 -10.60 4.39
N ASP A 27 3.73 -10.39 5.41
CA ASP A 27 4.38 -11.46 6.18
C ASP A 27 5.08 -12.50 5.30
N GLY A 28 5.73 -12.03 4.23
CA GLY A 28 6.43 -12.87 3.26
C GLY A 28 5.51 -13.69 2.34
N GLN A 29 4.23 -13.35 2.23
CA GLN A 29 3.29 -13.95 1.28
C GLN A 29 2.89 -12.96 0.18
N LEU A 30 2.87 -13.43 -1.07
CA LEU A 30 2.49 -12.61 -2.24
C LEU A 30 0.97 -12.58 -2.45
N TYR A 31 0.44 -11.38 -2.64
CA TYR A 31 -0.96 -11.09 -2.94
C TYR A 31 -1.06 -10.36 -4.28
N TYR A 32 -1.34 -11.10 -5.36
CA TYR A 32 -1.48 -10.51 -6.68
C TYR A 32 -2.67 -9.55 -6.77
N MET A 33 -2.44 -8.40 -7.38
CA MET A 33 -3.44 -7.35 -7.53
C MET A 33 -4.05 -7.37 -8.92
N ALA A 34 -5.39 -7.27 -8.98
CA ALA A 34 -6.07 -7.00 -10.22
C ALA A 34 -6.05 -5.48 -10.51
N PRO A 35 -6.02 -5.07 -11.80
CA PRO A 35 -6.17 -3.67 -12.15
C PRO A 35 -7.46 -3.07 -11.57
N PRO A 36 -7.41 -1.86 -10.97
CA PRO A 36 -8.58 -1.23 -10.40
C PRO A 36 -9.55 -0.80 -11.51
N ASN A 37 -10.86 -0.88 -11.22
CA ASN A 37 -11.89 -0.43 -12.16
C ASN A 37 -12.04 1.10 -12.18
N ARG A 38 -12.76 1.63 -13.18
CA ARG A 38 -13.00 3.08 -13.33
C ARG A 38 -13.63 3.73 -12.09
N ARG A 39 -14.56 3.05 -11.41
CA ARG A 39 -15.25 3.62 -10.22
C ARG A 39 -14.28 3.74 -9.06
N HIS A 40 -13.44 2.73 -8.85
CA HIS A 40 -12.38 2.73 -7.86
C HIS A 40 -11.42 3.91 -8.08
N GLN A 41 -10.93 4.06 -9.32
CA GLN A 41 -10.04 5.17 -9.67
C GLN A 41 -10.68 6.54 -9.48
N LYS A 42 -11.98 6.68 -9.82
CA LYS A 42 -12.71 7.93 -9.58
C LYS A 42 -12.79 8.26 -8.08
N LEU A 43 -13.04 7.29 -7.22
CA LEU A 43 -13.11 7.48 -5.78
C LEU A 43 -11.73 7.87 -5.20
N ALA A 44 -10.67 7.18 -5.63
CA ALA A 44 -9.30 7.46 -5.21
C ALA A 44 -8.89 8.89 -5.54
N GLY A 45 -9.09 9.30 -6.80
CA GLY A 45 -8.76 10.67 -7.22
C GLY A 45 -9.59 11.75 -6.53
N MET A 46 -10.88 11.48 -6.23
CA MET A 46 -11.72 12.42 -5.49
C MET A 46 -11.28 12.58 -4.04
N LEU A 47 -10.96 11.49 -3.35
CA LEU A 47 -10.48 11.52 -1.97
C LEU A 47 -9.10 12.17 -1.88
N TYR A 48 -8.15 11.74 -2.73
CA TYR A 48 -6.82 12.33 -2.83
C TYR A 48 -6.90 13.84 -2.96
N ARG A 49 -7.69 14.34 -3.93
CA ARG A 49 -7.83 15.78 -4.16
C ARG A 49 -8.32 16.50 -2.92
N LYS A 50 -9.36 15.99 -2.26
CA LYS A 50 -9.91 16.62 -1.06
C LYS A 50 -8.93 16.67 0.10
N ILE A 51 -8.09 15.64 0.24
CA ILE A 51 -7.06 15.57 1.28
C ILE A 51 -5.93 16.54 0.95
N ALA A 52 -5.41 16.52 -0.28
CA ALA A 52 -4.36 17.42 -0.75
C ALA A 52 -4.79 18.89 -0.62
N ASP A 53 -5.96 19.25 -1.14
CA ASP A 53 -6.51 20.61 -1.05
C ASP A 53 -6.59 21.08 0.41
N TYR A 54 -7.03 20.20 1.33
CA TYR A 54 -7.13 20.54 2.75
C TYR A 54 -5.75 20.78 3.38
N ILE A 55 -4.77 19.93 3.08
CA ILE A 55 -3.40 20.09 3.60
C ILE A 55 -2.81 21.41 3.12
N ASP A 56 -2.90 21.70 1.81
CA ASP A 56 -2.37 22.92 1.21
C ASP A 56 -3.01 24.19 1.79
N LEU A 57 -4.35 24.20 1.90
CA LEU A 57 -5.10 25.34 2.44
C LEU A 57 -4.80 25.63 3.91
N ASN A 58 -4.34 24.64 4.67
CA ASN A 58 -4.01 24.77 6.09
C ASN A 58 -2.50 24.82 6.36
N ASN A 59 -1.68 24.97 5.32
CA ASN A 59 -0.21 24.98 5.42
C ASN A 59 0.34 23.75 6.17
N GLY A 60 -0.30 22.58 5.99
CA GLY A 60 0.19 21.33 6.58
C GLY A 60 1.43 20.82 5.84
N SER A 61 2.25 20.05 6.55
CA SER A 61 3.50 19.48 6.00
C SER A 61 3.32 18.10 5.37
N CYS A 62 2.14 17.50 5.46
CA CYS A 62 1.90 16.14 5.00
C CYS A 62 1.75 16.06 3.48
N GLU A 63 2.14 14.93 2.90
CA GLU A 63 2.03 14.67 1.47
C GLU A 63 1.17 13.43 1.24
N PRO A 64 0.02 13.56 0.54
CA PRO A 64 -0.75 12.41 0.08
C PRO A 64 -0.12 11.81 -1.18
N TYR A 65 -0.22 10.49 -1.33
CA TYR A 65 0.22 9.71 -2.47
C TYR A 65 -0.87 8.73 -2.86
N ILE A 66 -1.06 8.51 -4.17
CA ILE A 66 -2.03 7.57 -4.74
C ILE A 66 -1.31 6.34 -5.30
N ALA A 67 -1.93 5.16 -5.20
CA ALA A 67 -1.37 3.95 -5.80
C ALA A 67 -1.18 4.07 -7.33
N PRO A 68 -0.11 3.49 -7.91
CA PRO A 68 0.94 2.72 -7.24
C PRO A 68 1.92 3.62 -6.47
N PHE A 69 2.08 3.33 -5.19
CA PHE A 69 3.05 3.97 -4.31
C PHE A 69 3.47 2.94 -3.26
N ALA A 70 4.75 2.60 -3.26
CA ALA A 70 5.25 1.54 -2.40
C ALA A 70 5.35 1.98 -0.94
N VAL A 71 4.91 1.12 -0.03
CA VAL A 71 5.07 1.28 1.41
C VAL A 71 5.79 0.05 1.96
N PHE A 72 7.03 0.25 2.42
CA PHE A 72 7.86 -0.78 3.05
C PHE A 72 7.60 -0.76 4.57
N LEU A 73 6.56 -1.46 5.01
CA LEU A 73 6.22 -1.53 6.43
C LEU A 73 7.37 -2.20 7.22
N ASN A 74 7.69 -1.67 8.40
CA ASN A 74 8.73 -2.16 9.31
C ASN A 74 10.16 -2.24 8.75
N ALA A 75 10.39 -1.85 7.49
CA ALA A 75 11.68 -1.96 6.80
C ALA A 75 12.32 -3.37 6.89
N ASP A 76 11.51 -4.43 6.86
CA ASP A 76 11.94 -5.81 7.11
C ASP A 76 11.98 -6.73 5.86
N ASN A 77 11.94 -6.12 4.66
CA ASN A 77 11.90 -6.77 3.33
C ASN A 77 10.79 -7.83 3.14
N ARG A 78 9.86 -7.95 4.07
CA ARG A 78 8.78 -8.95 4.05
C ARG A 78 7.40 -8.32 4.02
N ASN A 79 7.35 -6.99 4.12
CA ASN A 79 6.11 -6.23 4.14
C ASN A 79 6.20 -5.05 3.17
N TYR A 80 5.61 -5.26 2.01
CA TYR A 80 5.47 -4.29 0.92
C TYR A 80 3.99 -4.21 0.57
N VAL A 81 3.41 -3.02 0.65
CA VAL A 81 2.00 -2.79 0.32
C VAL A 81 1.87 -1.58 -0.59
N GLU A 82 0.78 -1.53 -1.34
CA GLU A 82 0.44 -0.40 -2.22
C GLU A 82 -0.97 0.10 -1.85
N PRO A 83 -1.12 0.82 -0.73
CA PRO A 83 -2.42 1.32 -0.31
C PRO A 83 -2.97 2.31 -1.32
N ASP A 84 -4.29 2.36 -1.48
CA ASP A 84 -4.89 3.24 -2.49
C ASP A 84 -4.54 4.72 -2.29
N ILE A 85 -4.52 5.18 -1.04
CA ILE A 85 -3.96 6.47 -0.66
C ILE A 85 -3.13 6.32 0.62
N SER A 86 -1.93 6.90 0.61
CA SER A 86 -1.05 7.02 1.77
C SER A 86 -0.75 8.49 2.04
N VAL A 87 -0.81 8.92 3.30
CA VAL A 87 -0.45 10.29 3.71
C VAL A 87 0.77 10.21 4.61
N ILE A 88 1.81 10.97 4.27
CA ILE A 88 3.09 10.95 4.96
C ILE A 88 3.41 12.36 5.45
N CYS A 89 3.55 12.53 6.76
CA CYS A 89 3.87 13.80 7.41
C CYS A 89 5.36 13.91 7.75
N ASP A 90 6.06 12.78 7.91
CA ASP A 90 7.50 12.71 8.10
C ASP A 90 8.21 12.40 6.79
N HIS A 91 8.78 13.44 6.17
CA HIS A 91 9.47 13.33 4.88
C HIS A 91 10.74 12.48 4.92
N ASN A 92 11.31 12.19 6.10
CA ASN A 92 12.46 11.29 6.19
C ASN A 92 12.11 9.84 5.82
N LYS A 93 10.82 9.49 5.81
CA LYS A 93 10.33 8.20 5.33
C LYS A 93 10.30 8.12 3.80
N LEU A 94 10.32 9.26 3.09
CA LEU A 94 10.15 9.30 1.65
C LEU A 94 11.48 9.07 0.93
N THR A 95 11.42 8.25 -0.12
CA THR A 95 12.52 7.95 -1.03
C THR A 95 11.98 7.86 -2.46
N ASP A 96 12.86 7.85 -3.46
CA ASP A 96 12.48 7.63 -4.86
C ASP A 96 11.75 6.28 -5.07
N LYS A 97 11.92 5.33 -4.15
CA LYS A 97 11.24 4.03 -4.20
C LYS A 97 9.86 4.02 -3.55
N GLY A 98 9.50 5.04 -2.76
CA GLY A 98 8.28 5.07 -1.95
C GLY A 98 8.54 5.45 -0.49
N CYS A 99 7.71 4.94 0.42
CA CYS A 99 7.77 5.21 1.86
C CYS A 99 8.41 4.06 2.65
N ASN A 100 9.47 4.36 3.40
CA ASN A 100 10.11 3.44 4.35
C ASN A 100 9.49 3.62 5.75
N GLY A 101 8.71 2.64 6.19
CA GLY A 101 7.96 2.69 7.43
C GLY A 101 6.47 2.96 7.21
N ALA A 102 5.73 3.09 8.32
CA ALA A 102 4.29 3.30 8.28
C ALA A 102 3.94 4.75 7.89
N PRO A 103 3.04 4.95 6.91
CA PRO A 103 2.37 6.22 6.66
C PRO A 103 1.58 6.68 7.89
N ASP A 104 1.37 7.98 8.00
CA ASP A 104 0.60 8.60 9.08
C ASP A 104 -0.91 8.34 8.92
N TRP A 105 -1.38 8.19 7.68
CA TRP A 105 -2.75 7.77 7.39
C TRP A 105 -2.81 6.93 6.11
N ILE A 106 -3.53 5.81 6.18
CA ILE A 106 -3.79 4.90 5.05
C ILE A 106 -5.30 4.86 4.76
N ILE A 107 -5.65 4.85 3.48
CA ILE A 107 -7.03 4.72 3.00
C ILE A 107 -7.09 3.65 1.91
N GLU A 108 -8.05 2.73 2.03
CA GLU A 108 -8.33 1.68 1.04
C GLU A 108 -9.76 1.81 0.52
N ILE A 109 -9.94 1.67 -0.79
CA ILE A 109 -11.24 1.72 -1.48
C ILE A 109 -11.69 0.31 -1.78
N VAL A 110 -12.46 -0.24 -0.84
CA VAL A 110 -12.80 -1.65 -0.88
C VAL A 110 -13.71 -1.99 -2.06
N SER A 111 -13.27 -2.98 -2.83
CA SER A 111 -14.03 -3.61 -3.91
C SER A 111 -14.57 -4.98 -3.44
N PRO A 112 -15.58 -5.57 -4.12
CA PRO A 112 -16.09 -6.89 -3.73
C PRO A 112 -15.00 -7.97 -3.62
N GLY A 113 -13.95 -7.92 -4.45
CA GLY A 113 -12.85 -8.87 -4.45
C GLY A 113 -11.77 -8.62 -3.40
N SER A 114 -11.65 -7.40 -2.87
CA SER A 114 -10.60 -7.02 -1.91
C SER A 114 -11.08 -6.97 -0.46
N ARG A 115 -12.41 -7.06 -0.20
CA ARG A 115 -13.01 -7.00 1.15
C ARG A 115 -12.26 -7.73 2.24
N ARG A 116 -11.91 -9.00 2.02
CA ARG A 116 -11.24 -9.81 3.04
C ARG A 116 -9.84 -9.27 3.33
N THR A 117 -9.10 -8.91 2.29
CA THR A 117 -7.73 -8.40 2.41
C THR A 117 -7.74 -7.02 3.09
N ASP A 118 -8.57 -6.09 2.62
CA ASP A 118 -8.58 -4.70 3.11
C ASP A 118 -9.14 -4.58 4.53
N TYR A 119 -10.28 -5.22 4.81
CA TYR A 119 -10.93 -5.11 6.13
C TYR A 119 -10.28 -5.94 7.22
N PHE A 120 -9.48 -6.94 6.89
CA PHE A 120 -8.87 -7.82 7.88
C PHE A 120 -7.35 -7.86 7.73
N THR A 121 -6.83 -8.50 6.68
CA THR A 121 -5.39 -8.75 6.54
C THR A 121 -4.56 -7.46 6.65
N LYS A 122 -4.87 -6.47 5.82
CA LYS A 122 -4.16 -5.18 5.79
C LYS A 122 -4.49 -4.33 7.01
N LEU A 123 -5.77 -4.31 7.44
CA LEU A 123 -6.17 -3.60 8.67
C LEU A 123 -5.36 -4.05 9.89
N PHE A 124 -5.18 -5.36 10.11
CA PHE A 124 -4.35 -5.86 11.21
C PHE A 124 -2.89 -5.51 11.01
N LYS A 125 -2.40 -5.60 9.78
CA LYS A 125 -1.01 -5.28 9.46
C LYS A 125 -0.65 -3.81 9.68
N TYR A 126 -1.59 -2.89 9.43
CA TYR A 126 -1.40 -1.46 9.65
C TYR A 126 -1.42 -1.03 11.13
N ARG A 127 -1.84 -1.93 12.03
CA ARG A 127 -1.92 -1.65 13.48
C ARG A 127 -0.67 -2.03 14.26
N THR A 128 0.30 -2.63 13.59
CA THR A 128 1.55 -3.15 14.15
C THR A 128 2.72 -2.33 13.64
#